data_AF-A0A1U7Z7M2-F1
#
_entry.id   AF-A0A1U7Z7M2-F1
#
_cell.length_a   1.000
_cell.length_b   1.000
_cell.length_c   1.000
_cell.angle_alpha   90.00
_cell.angle_beta   90.00
_cell.angle_gamma   90.00
#
_symmetry.space_group_name_H-M   'P 1'
#
loop_
_entity.id
_entity.type
_entity.pdbx_description
1 polymer ?
#
loop_
_entity_poly.entity_id
_entity_poly.type
_entity_poly.pdbx_seq_one_letter_code
_entity_poly.pdbx_strand_id
1 'polypeptide(L)'
;MKNRKSEEYNGNGENVSSSISNSINKKKKKRLGGGGLSLEAFANAKSKSIDYNPALIKKQREFYNNAKYVKRYKKLMKQQNGTDNQLSAATNLLEGHNETGDGIKTIKKQKNKSQGLEELYKKKHEEEEKARMEREAIIQAKKEERERVQARRKTLREKMFKKTRSGQPVMKYRIEYLLESIQASNS
;
A
#
# COMPACT_ATOMS: atom_id res chain seq x y z
N MET A 1 29.41 19.31 62.11
CA MET A 1 28.08 19.96 62.21
C MET A 1 27.83 20.76 60.94
N LYS A 2 26.57 20.82 60.52
CA LYS A 2 26.04 21.37 59.26
C LYS A 2 26.31 22.87 59.11
N ASN A 3 26.45 23.35 57.86
CA ASN A 3 25.86 24.57 57.25
C ASN A 3 26.42 24.72 55.81
N ARG A 4 25.72 24.33 54.73
CA ARG A 4 24.64 24.97 53.92
C ARG A 4 25.02 26.24 53.12
N LYS A 5 24.79 26.12 51.81
CA LYS A 5 24.52 27.10 50.73
C LYS A 5 25.67 27.85 50.05
N SER A 6 25.90 27.51 48.77
CA SER A 6 26.08 28.49 47.70
C SER A 6 25.13 28.11 46.54
N GLU A 7 24.22 29.04 46.23
CA GLU A 7 23.52 29.09 44.94
C GLU A 7 24.43 29.87 44.00
N GLU A 8 24.83 29.27 42.87
CA GLU A 8 25.44 30.01 41.77
C GLU A 8 24.61 29.78 40.51
N TYR A 9 23.91 30.85 40.13
CA TYR A 9 23.38 31.10 38.80
C TYR A 9 24.53 31.05 37.79
N ASN A 10 24.38 30.28 36.71
CA ASN A 10 25.22 30.42 35.53
C ASN A 10 24.34 30.76 34.33
N GLY A 11 24.56 31.98 33.83
CA GLY A 11 23.81 32.62 32.77
C GLY A 11 24.10 32.03 31.39
N ASN A 12 23.03 31.99 30.59
CA ASN A 12 23.02 31.67 29.18
C ASN A 12 23.78 32.72 28.37
N GLY A 13 24.88 32.33 27.72
CA GLY A 13 25.53 33.10 26.67
C GLY A 13 24.99 32.71 25.31
N GLU A 14 23.95 33.41 24.84
CA GLU A 14 23.45 33.33 23.47
C GLU A 14 24.44 34.03 22.52
N ASN A 15 25.13 33.27 21.67
CA ASN A 15 25.87 33.82 20.54
C ASN A 15 24.96 33.85 19.30
N VAL A 16 24.38 35.02 19.06
CA VAL A 16 23.72 35.37 17.79
C VAL A 16 24.80 35.80 16.80
N SER A 17 25.09 34.95 15.81
CA SER A 17 25.85 35.33 14.63
C SER A 17 24.97 35.20 13.39
N SER A 18 24.72 36.36 12.81
CA SER A 18 24.02 36.63 11.57
C SER A 18 24.52 35.79 10.39
N SER A 19 23.59 35.17 9.66
CA SER A 19 23.83 34.79 8.26
C SER A 19 22.53 34.91 7.47
N ILE A 20 22.18 36.17 7.17
CA ILE A 20 21.26 36.51 6.08
C ILE A 20 22.09 36.48 4.80
N SER A 21 21.84 35.52 3.91
CA SER A 21 21.71 35.78 2.47
C SER A 21 21.45 34.50 1.65
N ASN A 22 20.56 34.67 0.66
CA ASN A 22 20.43 33.90 -0.59
C ASN A 22 19.74 32.52 -0.54
N SER A 23 18.41 32.51 -0.43
CA SER A 23 17.58 31.34 -0.81
C SER A 23 16.68 31.57 -2.04
N ILE A 24 16.80 32.72 -2.71
CA ILE A 24 16.11 32.99 -3.97
C ILE A 24 16.95 32.36 -5.10
N ASN A 25 16.78 31.06 -5.38
CA ASN A 25 16.98 30.39 -6.68
C ASN A 25 16.96 28.84 -6.66
N LYS A 26 16.28 28.19 -5.71
CA LYS A 26 16.14 26.71 -5.71
C LYS A 26 14.94 26.16 -6.51
N LYS A 27 14.31 26.94 -7.39
CA LYS A 27 13.05 26.54 -8.08
C LYS A 27 13.19 26.05 -9.53
N LYS A 28 14.39 25.64 -10.01
CA LYS A 28 14.54 25.17 -11.42
C LYS A 28 15.33 23.86 -11.63
N LYS A 29 15.35 22.92 -10.67
CA LYS A 29 15.91 21.56 -10.88
C LYS A 29 15.01 20.44 -10.34
N LYS A 30 13.71 20.47 -10.66
CA LYS A 30 12.83 19.29 -10.50
C LYS A 30 12.30 18.86 -11.87
N ARG A 31 13.20 18.46 -12.75
CA ARG A 31 12.87 17.79 -14.01
C ARG A 31 13.80 16.58 -14.12
N LEU A 32 13.17 15.41 -14.19
CA LEU A 32 13.73 14.05 -14.25
C LEU A 32 14.28 13.51 -12.92
N GLY A 33 13.49 12.66 -12.25
CA GLY A 33 13.93 11.84 -11.12
C GLY A 33 14.21 12.61 -9.84
N GLY A 34 13.16 12.90 -9.06
CA GLY A 34 13.32 13.46 -7.71
C GLY A 34 14.25 12.58 -6.86
N GLY A 35 15.20 13.22 -6.16
CA GLY A 35 16.29 12.58 -5.42
C GLY A 35 15.86 11.29 -4.74
N GLY A 36 16.55 10.20 -5.11
CA GLY A 36 16.37 8.89 -4.51
C GLY A 36 16.55 8.93 -3.00
N LEU A 37 16.05 7.89 -2.34
CA LEU A 37 16.27 7.68 -0.90
C LEU A 37 17.77 7.88 -0.59
N SER A 38 18.08 8.53 0.54
CA SER A 38 19.47 8.71 0.96
C SER A 38 20.16 7.34 1.07
N LEU A 39 21.47 7.30 0.87
CA LEU A 39 22.25 6.06 1.05
C LEU A 39 22.00 5.46 2.44
N GLU A 40 21.87 6.32 3.45
CA GLU A 40 21.48 5.97 4.81
C GLU A 40 20.09 5.32 4.87
N ALA A 41 19.10 5.84 4.15
CA ALA A 41 17.77 5.22 4.08
C ALA A 41 17.79 3.85 3.38
N PHE A 42 18.63 3.67 2.36
CA PHE A 42 18.82 2.36 1.71
C PHE A 42 19.51 1.35 2.63
N ALA A 43 20.57 1.75 3.34
CA ALA A 43 21.27 0.91 4.31
C ALA A 43 20.33 0.54 5.48
N ASN A 44 19.57 1.51 5.97
CA ASN A 44 18.63 1.32 7.08
C ASN A 44 17.33 0.61 6.71
N ALA A 45 17.03 0.42 5.41
CA ALA A 45 15.85 -0.31 4.98
C ALA A 45 15.90 -1.80 5.38
N LYS A 46 17.11 -2.36 5.55
CA LYS A 46 17.32 -3.76 5.93
C LYS A 46 17.68 -3.94 7.41
N SER A 47 18.15 -2.90 8.09
CA SER A 47 18.59 -2.97 9.50
C SER A 47 17.49 -2.66 10.52
N LYS A 48 16.31 -2.18 10.10
CA LYS A 48 15.14 -2.02 11.00
C LYS A 48 14.56 -3.38 11.36
N SER A 49 15.15 -4.03 12.35
CA SER A 49 14.69 -5.29 12.94
C SER A 49 13.62 -5.09 14.04
N ILE A 50 12.81 -4.04 13.94
CA ILE A 50 11.92 -3.64 15.05
C ILE A 50 10.47 -3.82 14.61
N ASP A 51 9.94 -5.00 14.96
CA ASP A 51 8.53 -5.36 15.10
C ASP A 51 7.60 -4.96 13.96
N TYR A 52 7.65 -5.75 12.88
CA TYR A 52 6.65 -5.72 11.82
C TYR A 52 5.28 -6.12 12.36
N ASN A 53 4.49 -5.14 12.81
CA ASN A 53 3.10 -5.32 13.20
C ASN A 53 2.17 -4.82 12.08
N PRO A 54 1.57 -5.71 11.28
CA PRO A 54 0.73 -5.33 10.14
C PRO A 54 -0.50 -4.52 10.58
N ALA A 55 -1.01 -4.71 11.79
CA ALA A 55 -2.15 -3.96 12.30
C ALA A 55 -1.82 -2.49 12.56
N LEU A 56 -0.63 -2.18 13.08
CA LEU A 56 -0.17 -0.81 13.32
C LEU A 56 0.09 -0.07 12.01
N ILE A 57 0.73 -0.73 11.05
CA ILE A 57 0.98 -0.19 9.71
C ILE A 57 -0.35 0.14 9.02
N LYS A 58 -1.34 -0.78 9.10
CA LYS A 58 -2.68 -0.54 8.57
C LYS A 58 -3.33 0.68 9.21
N LYS A 59 -3.30 0.79 10.55
CA LYS A 59 -3.86 1.95 11.28
C LYS A 59 -3.23 3.28 10.85
N GLN A 60 -1.91 3.33 10.74
CA GLN A 60 -1.20 4.53 10.30
C GLN A 60 -1.57 4.93 8.86
N ARG A 61 -1.66 3.95 7.96
CA ARG A 61 -2.06 4.17 6.56
C ARG A 61 -3.49 4.71 6.46
N GLU A 62 -4.43 4.11 7.20
CA GLU A 62 -5.82 4.56 7.25
C GLU A 62 -5.93 5.97 7.84
N PHE A 63 -5.21 6.26 8.94
CA PHE A 63 -5.18 7.61 9.52
C PHE A 63 -4.73 8.67 8.51
N TYR A 64 -3.66 8.38 7.76
CA TYR A 64 -3.16 9.28 6.73
C TYR A 64 -4.16 9.47 5.57
N ASN A 65 -4.79 8.39 5.11
CA ASN A 65 -5.81 8.45 4.07
C ASN A 65 -7.02 9.29 4.53
N ASN A 66 -7.48 9.06 5.76
CA ASN A 66 -8.59 9.79 6.36
C ASN A 66 -8.27 11.28 6.49
N ALA A 67 -7.07 11.63 6.99
CA ALA A 67 -6.63 13.01 7.05
C ALA A 67 -6.60 13.67 5.64
N LYS A 68 -6.19 12.92 4.62
CA LYS A 68 -6.21 13.39 3.22
C LYS A 68 -7.63 13.62 2.72
N TYR A 69 -8.57 12.72 3.03
CA TYR A 69 -9.98 12.88 2.67
C TYR A 69 -10.62 14.08 3.37
N VAL A 70 -10.38 14.24 4.68
CA VAL A 70 -10.86 15.41 5.45
C VAL A 70 -10.27 16.70 4.86
N LYS A 71 -8.98 16.73 4.50
CA LYS A 71 -8.36 17.90 3.86
C LYS A 71 -8.99 18.22 2.51
N ARG A 72 -9.27 17.21 1.69
CA ARG A 72 -9.95 17.37 0.39
C ARG A 72 -11.37 17.90 0.59
N TYR A 73 -12.13 17.32 1.51
CA TYR A 73 -13.49 17.75 1.84
C TYR A 73 -13.52 19.19 2.35
N LYS A 74 -12.66 19.55 3.32
CA LYS A 74 -12.54 20.93 3.80
C LYS A 74 -12.18 21.91 2.68
N LYS A 75 -11.37 21.50 1.70
CA LYS A 75 -11.06 22.34 0.53
C LYS A 75 -12.30 22.54 -0.36
N LEU A 76 -13.08 21.50 -0.60
CA LEU A 76 -14.31 21.56 -1.39
C LEU A 76 -15.38 22.42 -0.69
N MET A 77 -15.57 22.25 0.62
CA MET A 77 -16.49 23.07 1.42
C MET A 77 -16.07 24.54 1.44
N LYS A 78 -14.76 24.83 1.51
CA LYS A 78 -14.27 26.22 1.37
C LYS A 78 -14.50 26.80 -0.02
N GLN A 79 -14.56 25.98 -1.07
CA GLN A 79 -14.90 26.44 -2.42
C GLN A 79 -16.39 26.75 -2.52
N GLN A 80 -17.26 25.89 -1.99
CA GLN A 80 -18.71 26.14 -1.96
C GLN A 80 -19.08 27.34 -1.07
N ASN A 81 -18.48 27.45 0.13
CA ASN A 81 -18.75 28.59 1.02
C ASN A 81 -17.95 29.85 0.61
N GLY A 82 -16.95 29.69 -0.25
CA GLY A 82 -16.15 30.79 -0.81
C GLY A 82 -16.75 31.38 -2.09
N THR A 83 -17.63 30.65 -2.80
CA THR A 83 -18.39 31.20 -3.93
C THR A 83 -19.43 32.21 -3.48
N ASP A 84 -20.00 32.06 -2.27
CA ASP A 84 -20.98 33.03 -1.75
C ASP A 84 -20.35 34.39 -1.40
N ASN A 85 -19.05 34.43 -1.06
CA ASN A 85 -18.34 35.66 -0.72
C ASN A 85 -17.31 36.13 -1.77
N GLN A 86 -17.00 35.36 -2.83
CA GLN A 86 -16.09 35.81 -3.90
C GLN A 86 -16.77 36.03 -5.26
N LEU A 87 -18.02 35.60 -5.47
CA LEU A 87 -18.79 36.03 -6.64
C LEU A 87 -19.08 37.55 -6.63
N SER A 88 -18.99 38.22 -5.48
CA SER A 88 -19.10 39.69 -5.39
C SER A 88 -17.80 40.46 -5.64
N ALA A 89 -16.63 39.80 -5.70
CA ALA A 89 -15.33 40.48 -5.85
C ALA A 89 -14.66 40.21 -7.20
N ALA A 90 -14.94 39.08 -7.85
CA ALA A 90 -14.30 38.69 -9.11
C ALA A 90 -15.01 39.19 -10.38
N THR A 91 -16.26 39.67 -10.29
CA THR A 91 -17.00 40.23 -11.43
C THR A 91 -16.52 41.63 -11.83
N ASN A 92 -15.84 42.38 -10.95
CA ASN A 92 -15.34 43.73 -11.25
C ASN A 92 -14.01 43.78 -12.03
N LEU A 93 -13.44 42.64 -12.46
CA LEU A 93 -12.14 42.59 -13.16
C LEU A 93 -12.22 42.13 -14.62
N LEU A 94 -13.42 41.87 -15.15
CA LEU A 94 -13.60 41.32 -16.51
C LEU A 94 -14.59 42.14 -17.35
N GLU A 95 -14.63 43.45 -17.17
CA GLU A 95 -15.37 44.37 -18.04
C GLU A 95 -14.39 45.43 -18.55
N GLY A 96 -13.59 45.06 -19.54
CA GLY A 96 -12.56 45.95 -20.06
C GLY A 96 -11.59 45.31 -21.02
N HIS A 97 -12.06 44.59 -22.06
CA HIS A 97 -11.33 44.59 -23.33
C HIS A 97 -12.21 44.13 -24.51
N ASN A 98 -12.36 45.05 -25.44
CA ASN A 98 -13.06 45.03 -26.71
C ASN A 98 -12.87 43.77 -27.59
N GLU A 99 -13.97 43.48 -28.29
CA GLU A 99 -14.15 42.92 -29.64
C GLU A 99 -12.89 42.82 -30.52
N THR A 100 -12.70 41.69 -31.22
CA THR A 100 -12.42 41.58 -32.69
C THR A 100 -12.10 40.12 -33.08
N GLY A 101 -12.88 39.57 -34.02
CA GLY A 101 -12.42 38.81 -35.20
C GLY A 101 -11.58 37.52 -35.09
N ASP A 102 -12.12 36.47 -35.72
CA ASP A 102 -11.43 35.37 -36.42
C ASP A 102 -10.56 34.35 -35.67
N GLY A 103 -11.03 33.08 -35.66
CA GLY A 103 -10.22 31.96 -35.18
C GLY A 103 -10.79 30.54 -35.33
N ILE A 104 -11.73 30.28 -36.26
CA ILE A 104 -12.32 28.94 -36.45
C ILE A 104 -11.40 28.03 -37.29
N LYS A 105 -10.17 27.69 -36.83
CA LYS A 105 -9.30 26.74 -37.59
C LYS A 105 -8.45 25.77 -36.76
N THR A 106 -8.68 25.57 -35.45
CA THR A 106 -7.79 24.73 -34.62
C THR A 106 -8.36 23.39 -34.12
N ILE A 107 -9.63 23.05 -34.42
CA ILE A 107 -10.31 21.90 -33.77
C ILE A 107 -9.91 20.51 -34.35
N LYS A 108 -9.35 20.42 -35.56
CA LYS A 108 -9.23 19.12 -36.26
C LYS A 108 -8.00 18.26 -35.91
N LYS A 109 -7.05 18.73 -35.09
CA LYS A 109 -5.81 17.98 -34.78
C LYS A 109 -5.82 17.18 -33.46
N GLN A 110 -6.90 17.19 -32.68
CA GLN A 110 -6.93 16.56 -31.35
C GLN A 110 -7.59 15.16 -31.31
N LYS A 111 -8.20 14.68 -32.40
CA LYS A 111 -8.96 13.41 -32.38
C LYS A 111 -8.10 12.13 -32.36
N ASN A 112 -6.79 12.22 -32.60
CA ASN A 112 -5.92 11.03 -32.66
C ASN A 112 -5.27 10.68 -31.30
N LYS A 113 -5.51 11.46 -30.23
CA LYS A 113 -4.99 11.17 -28.88
C LYS A 113 -5.97 10.39 -27.98
N SER A 114 -7.26 10.37 -28.32
CA SER A 114 -8.28 9.71 -27.51
C SER A 114 -8.31 8.19 -27.66
N GLN A 115 -7.85 7.66 -28.80
CA GLN A 115 -7.85 6.21 -29.06
C GLN A 115 -6.86 5.45 -28.17
N GLY A 116 -5.71 6.05 -27.83
CA GLY A 116 -4.71 5.39 -26.99
C GLY A 116 -5.12 5.17 -25.53
N LEU A 117 -6.05 5.98 -24.99
CA LEU A 117 -6.48 5.85 -23.59
C LEU A 117 -7.42 4.65 -23.39
N GLU A 118 -8.32 4.42 -24.35
CA GLU A 118 -9.24 3.29 -24.35
C GLU A 118 -8.49 1.96 -24.53
N GLU A 119 -7.51 1.94 -25.43
CA GLU A 119 -6.64 0.77 -25.65
C GLU A 119 -5.80 0.43 -24.41
N LEU A 120 -5.26 1.43 -23.70
CA LEU A 120 -4.54 1.22 -22.44
C LEU A 120 -5.45 0.65 -21.35
N TYR A 121 -6.70 1.10 -21.29
CA TYR A 121 -7.67 0.62 -20.32
C TYR A 121 -8.05 -0.84 -20.58
N LYS A 122 -8.31 -1.20 -21.85
CA LYS A 122 -8.60 -2.58 -22.27
C LYS A 122 -7.43 -3.51 -21.96
N LYS A 123 -6.21 -3.14 -22.34
CA LYS A 123 -5.00 -3.94 -22.05
C LYS A 123 -4.80 -4.20 -20.56
N LYS A 124 -4.95 -3.15 -19.73
CA LYS A 124 -4.82 -3.29 -18.27
C LYS A 124 -5.86 -4.24 -17.68
N HIS A 125 -7.11 -4.15 -18.14
CA HIS A 125 -8.17 -5.05 -17.69
C HIS A 125 -7.90 -6.49 -18.11
N GLU A 126 -7.46 -6.72 -19.35
CA GLU A 126 -7.12 -8.06 -19.85
C GLU A 126 -5.97 -8.70 -19.06
N GLU A 127 -4.94 -7.92 -18.72
CA GLU A 127 -3.83 -8.39 -17.88
C GLU A 127 -4.28 -8.71 -16.45
N GLU A 128 -5.16 -7.89 -15.87
CA GLU A 128 -5.69 -8.11 -14.52
C GLU A 128 -6.59 -9.36 -14.45
N GLU A 129 -7.44 -9.58 -15.46
CA GLU A 129 -8.28 -10.79 -15.54
C GLU A 129 -7.44 -12.05 -15.75
N LYS A 130 -6.39 -12.00 -16.58
CA LYS A 130 -5.45 -13.12 -16.74
C LYS A 130 -4.74 -13.43 -15.42
N ALA A 131 -4.26 -12.39 -14.71
CA ALA A 131 -3.63 -12.57 -13.41
C ALA A 131 -4.59 -13.12 -12.34
N ARG A 132 -5.89 -12.80 -12.40
CA ARG A 132 -6.90 -13.44 -11.54
C ARG A 132 -7.05 -14.91 -11.87
N MET A 133 -7.22 -15.26 -13.14
CA MET A 133 -7.39 -16.64 -13.58
C MET A 133 -6.18 -17.52 -13.19
N GLU A 134 -4.95 -17.03 -13.39
CA GLU A 134 -3.74 -17.76 -12.99
C GLU A 134 -3.69 -18.01 -11.47
N ARG A 135 -4.04 -17.01 -10.66
CA ARG A 135 -4.09 -17.16 -9.20
C ARG A 135 -5.16 -18.14 -8.77
N GLU A 136 -6.34 -18.08 -9.37
CA GLU A 136 -7.44 -19.00 -9.09
C GLU A 136 -7.05 -20.43 -9.47
N ALA A 137 -6.40 -20.64 -10.62
CA ALA A 137 -5.89 -21.94 -11.03
C ALA A 137 -4.89 -22.51 -10.02
N ILE A 138 -3.95 -21.70 -9.52
CA ILE A 138 -2.98 -22.13 -8.49
C ILE A 138 -3.70 -22.50 -7.19
N ILE A 139 -4.70 -21.72 -6.78
CA ILE A 139 -5.47 -21.98 -5.56
C ILE A 139 -6.28 -23.28 -5.71
N GLN A 140 -6.92 -23.49 -6.86
CA GLN A 140 -7.67 -24.70 -7.15
C GLN A 140 -6.76 -25.93 -7.16
N ALA A 141 -5.61 -25.87 -7.83
CA ALA A 141 -4.64 -26.98 -7.83
C ALA A 141 -4.18 -27.34 -6.41
N LYS A 142 -3.84 -26.34 -5.58
CA LYS A 142 -3.47 -26.57 -4.17
C LYS A 142 -4.63 -27.13 -3.34
N LYS A 143 -5.87 -26.71 -3.63
CA LYS A 143 -7.06 -27.21 -2.94
C LYS A 143 -7.30 -28.68 -3.30
N GLU A 144 -7.20 -29.03 -4.57
CA GLU A 144 -7.36 -30.41 -5.04
C GLU A 144 -6.28 -31.34 -4.46
N GLU A 145 -5.03 -30.91 -4.43
CA GLU A 145 -3.95 -31.67 -3.80
C GLU A 145 -4.24 -31.94 -2.31
N ARG A 146 -4.67 -30.91 -1.58
CA ARG A 146 -5.06 -31.05 -0.17
C ARG A 146 -6.23 -32.00 0.00
N GLU A 147 -7.24 -31.92 -0.86
CA GLU A 147 -8.40 -32.81 -0.81
C GLU A 147 -8.02 -34.26 -1.10
N ARG A 148 -7.12 -34.52 -2.06
CA ARG A 148 -6.59 -35.86 -2.35
C ARG A 148 -5.85 -36.44 -1.15
N VAL A 149 -4.97 -35.67 -0.51
CA VAL A 149 -4.25 -36.10 0.70
C VAL A 149 -5.21 -36.35 1.87
N GLN A 150 -6.20 -35.47 2.06
CA GLN A 150 -7.21 -35.64 3.09
C GLN A 150 -8.09 -36.87 2.84
N ALA A 151 -8.48 -37.14 1.59
CA ALA A 151 -9.24 -38.32 1.22
C ALA A 151 -8.46 -39.59 1.57
N ARG A 152 -7.18 -39.67 1.19
CA ARG A 152 -6.28 -40.79 1.56
C ARG A 152 -6.18 -40.96 3.07
N ARG A 153 -6.02 -39.86 3.82
CA ARG A 153 -5.96 -39.89 5.29
C ARG A 153 -7.27 -40.39 5.91
N LYS A 154 -8.43 -39.96 5.37
CA LYS A 154 -9.75 -40.40 5.84
C LYS A 154 -9.97 -41.89 5.58
N THR A 155 -9.67 -42.38 4.37
CA THR A 155 -9.82 -43.81 4.05
C THR A 155 -8.92 -44.68 4.92
N LEU A 156 -7.67 -44.25 5.15
CA LEU A 156 -6.75 -44.95 6.03
C LEU A 156 -7.26 -44.97 7.47
N ARG A 157 -7.72 -43.82 7.98
CA ARG A 157 -8.30 -43.70 9.33
C ARG A 157 -9.53 -44.58 9.50
N GLU A 158 -10.40 -44.64 8.49
CA GLU A 158 -11.59 -45.49 8.53
C GLU A 158 -11.22 -46.98 8.62
N LYS A 159 -10.24 -47.43 7.82
CA LYS A 159 -9.71 -48.80 7.91
C LYS A 159 -9.14 -49.10 9.30
N MET A 160 -8.33 -48.20 9.88
CA MET A 160 -7.74 -48.39 11.21
C MET A 160 -8.77 -48.41 12.35
N PHE A 161 -9.93 -47.76 12.17
CA PHE A 161 -11.00 -47.75 13.16
C PHE A 161 -11.97 -48.91 13.06
N LYS A 162 -11.85 -49.79 12.05
CA LYS A 162 -12.62 -51.04 12.02
C LYS A 162 -12.20 -51.90 13.22
N LYS A 163 -13.19 -52.40 13.95
CA LYS A 163 -13.00 -53.22 15.15
C LYS A 163 -13.58 -54.62 14.94
N THR A 164 -13.00 -55.60 15.62
CA THR A 164 -13.54 -56.95 15.74
C THR A 164 -14.74 -56.97 16.70
N ARG A 165 -15.43 -58.11 16.80
CA ARG A 165 -16.55 -58.29 17.74
C ARG A 165 -16.17 -58.05 19.21
N SER A 166 -14.90 -58.24 19.58
CA SER A 166 -14.37 -57.95 20.92
C SER A 166 -13.91 -56.50 21.10
N GLY A 167 -14.04 -55.65 20.09
CA GLY A 167 -13.67 -54.22 20.14
C GLY A 167 -12.19 -53.91 19.85
N GLN A 168 -11.37 -54.93 19.59
CA GLN A 168 -9.97 -54.76 19.18
C GLN A 168 -9.88 -54.27 17.72
N PRO A 169 -8.85 -53.50 17.34
CA PRO A 169 -8.67 -53.11 15.94
C PRO A 169 -8.49 -54.35 15.05
N VAL A 170 -9.07 -54.32 13.85
CA VAL A 170 -8.93 -55.42 12.89
C VAL A 170 -7.46 -55.52 12.45
N MET A 171 -6.81 -56.62 12.81
CA MET A 171 -5.37 -56.82 12.60
C MET A 171 -4.94 -56.75 11.14
N LYS A 172 -5.79 -57.17 10.19
CA LYS A 172 -5.51 -57.06 8.76
C LYS A 172 -5.07 -55.65 8.37
N TYR A 173 -5.89 -54.65 8.66
CA TYR A 173 -5.60 -53.26 8.32
C TYR A 173 -4.42 -52.72 9.12
N ARG A 174 -4.29 -53.12 10.40
CA ARG A 174 -3.17 -52.66 11.23
C ARG A 174 -1.81 -53.13 10.70
N ILE A 175 -1.72 -54.40 10.28
CA ILE A 175 -0.52 -54.98 9.70
C ILE A 175 -0.18 -54.31 8.36
N GLU A 176 -1.18 -54.13 7.48
CA GLU A 176 -1.00 -53.41 6.20
C GLU A 176 -0.36 -52.03 6.42
N TYR A 177 -0.84 -51.24 7.39
CA TYR A 177 -0.27 -49.94 7.71
C TYR A 177 1.15 -50.00 8.26
N LEU A 178 1.45 -50.96 9.13
CA LEU A 178 2.80 -51.12 9.67
C LEU A 178 3.79 -51.44 8.55
N LEU A 179 3.42 -52.34 7.63
CA LEU A 179 4.24 -52.69 6.46
C LEU A 179 4.45 -51.47 5.55
N GLU A 180 3.40 -50.72 5.23
CA GLU A 180 3.49 -49.49 4.43
C GLU A 180 4.40 -48.44 5.11
N SER A 181 4.28 -48.28 6.43
CA SER A 181 5.11 -47.34 7.18
C SER A 181 6.60 -47.70 7.20
N ILE A 182 6.92 -49.01 7.26
CA ILE A 182 8.29 -49.52 7.20
C ILE A 182 8.86 -49.35 5.79
N GLN A 183 8.07 -49.59 4.75
CA GLN A 183 8.50 -49.37 3.37
C GLN A 183 8.78 -47.89 3.10
N ALA A 184 7.91 -47.00 3.58
CA ALA A 184 8.08 -45.55 3.46
C ALA A 184 9.26 -45.00 4.27
N SER A 185 9.64 -45.64 5.39
CA SER A 185 10.82 -45.24 6.15
C SER A 185 12.14 -45.73 5.55
N ASN A 186 12.09 -46.76 4.70
CA ASN A 186 13.25 -47.37 4.06
C ASN A 186 13.49 -46.86 2.62
N SER A 187 12.61 -46.00 2.10
CA SER A 187 12.70 -45.37 0.76
C SER A 187 13.12 -43.92 0.88
#